data_AF-A0A7S1V1U2-F1
#
_entry.id   AF-A0A7S1V1U2-F1
#
_cell.length_a   1.000
_cell.length_b   1.000
_cell.length_c   1.000
_cell.angle_alpha   90.00
_cell.angle_beta   90.00
_cell.angle_gamma   90.00
#
_symmetry.space_group_name_H-M   'P 1'
#
loop_
_entity.id
_entity.type
_entity.pdbx_description
1 polymer ?
#
loop_
_entity_poly.entity_id
_entity_poly.type
_entity_poly.pdbx_seq_one_letter_code
_entity_poly.pdbx_strand_id
1 'polypeptide(L)'
;TPAPTTPAPITLTQELAFHEILPNPIAGVDDADGEYIVLSNPSSSAITLNGDYQLCRERGNRCTTLTGTVAANGGTFVACRNSNFYTNVCDIDINFGMSNAQPDTLELY
;
A
#
# COMPACT_ATOMS: atom_id res chain seq x y z
N THR A 1 -26.43 -13.89 40.97
CA THR A 1 -25.43 -14.24 39.93
C THR A 1 -25.30 -13.05 39.00
N PRO A 2 -24.09 -12.53 38.71
CA PRO A 2 -23.95 -11.49 37.70
C PRO A 2 -24.33 -12.06 36.32
N ALA A 3 -24.96 -11.25 35.48
CA ALA A 3 -25.37 -11.65 34.14
C ALA A 3 -24.13 -11.90 33.25
N PRO A 4 -24.17 -12.89 32.34
CA PRO A 4 -23.11 -13.06 31.36
C PRO A 4 -23.04 -11.81 30.48
N THR A 5 -21.90 -11.12 30.49
CA THR A 5 -21.66 -9.99 29.59
C THR A 5 -21.46 -10.52 28.18
N THR A 6 -22.38 -10.19 27.28
CA THR A 6 -22.20 -10.42 25.85
C THR A 6 -20.87 -9.80 25.40
N PRO A 7 -19.97 -10.55 24.74
CA PRO A 7 -18.76 -9.97 24.17
C PRO A 7 -19.13 -8.86 23.20
N ALA A 8 -18.41 -7.74 23.25
CA ALA A 8 -18.58 -6.68 22.25
C ALA A 8 -18.30 -7.26 20.85
N PRO A 9 -19.01 -6.80 19.80
CA PRO A 9 -18.71 -7.18 18.44
C PRO A 9 -17.24 -6.85 18.14
N ILE A 10 -16.51 -7.81 17.58
CA ILE A 10 -15.14 -7.58 17.11
C ILE A 10 -15.26 -6.77 15.81
N THR A 11 -15.06 -5.45 15.89
CA THR A 11 -14.97 -4.61 14.69
C THR A 11 -13.59 -4.82 14.06
N LEU A 12 -13.51 -5.76 13.12
CA LEU A 12 -12.34 -5.95 12.26
C LEU A 12 -12.43 -4.94 11.10
N THR A 13 -11.87 -3.76 11.29
CA THR A 13 -11.68 -2.77 10.21
C THR A 13 -10.31 -2.09 10.32
N GLN A 14 -9.25 -2.88 10.48
CA GLN A 14 -7.90 -2.41 10.13
C GLN A 14 -7.64 -2.87 8.70
N GLU A 15 -8.02 -2.02 7.76
CA GLU A 15 -7.75 -2.22 6.35
C GLU A 15 -6.89 -1.04 5.88
N LEU A 16 -5.76 -1.34 5.26
CA LEU A 16 -5.02 -0.35 4.49
C LEU A 16 -5.81 -0.04 3.23
N ALA A 17 -5.90 1.24 2.89
CA ALA A 17 -6.63 1.70 1.72
C ALA A 17 -5.66 2.29 0.69
N PHE A 18 -5.90 2.02 -0.59
CA PHE A 18 -5.27 2.78 -1.67
C PHE A 18 -5.66 4.26 -1.56
N HIS A 19 -4.66 5.13 -1.53
CA HIS A 19 -4.84 6.58 -1.45
C HIS A 19 -4.50 7.27 -2.78
N GLU A 20 -3.35 6.94 -3.35
CA GLU A 20 -2.87 7.51 -4.62
C GLU A 20 -2.11 6.46 -5.42
N ILE A 21 -2.22 6.52 -6.74
CA ILE A 21 -1.45 5.69 -7.67
C ILE A 21 -0.96 6.61 -8.78
N LEU A 22 0.36 6.68 -8.97
CA LEU A 22 0.98 7.38 -10.09
C LEU A 22 1.60 6.36 -11.06
N PRO A 23 0.86 5.92 -12.08
CA PRO A 23 1.39 5.07 -13.13
C PRO A 23 2.09 5.93 -14.21
N ASN A 24 3.31 5.54 -14.58
CA ASN A 24 4.08 6.14 -15.67
C ASN A 24 4.14 7.69 -15.60
N PRO A 25 4.89 8.27 -14.65
CA PRO A 25 4.97 9.71 -14.47
C PRO A 25 5.45 10.40 -15.76
N ILE A 26 4.92 11.60 -16.00
CA ILE A 26 5.37 12.58 -17.01
C ILE A 26 5.60 12.03 -18.44
N ALA A 27 4.64 12.34 -19.32
CA ALA A 27 4.83 12.21 -20.76
C ALA A 27 6.06 13.01 -21.25
N GLY A 28 7.04 12.33 -21.84
CA GLY A 28 8.22 12.93 -22.46
C GLY A 28 9.52 12.80 -21.67
N VAL A 29 9.47 12.19 -20.49
CA VAL A 29 10.66 11.68 -19.80
C VAL A 29 10.56 10.15 -19.84
N ASP A 30 11.65 9.47 -20.22
CA ASP A 30 11.73 8.00 -20.13
C ASP A 30 11.94 7.61 -18.65
N ASP A 31 11.03 8.04 -17.76
CA ASP A 31 11.15 7.91 -16.30
C ASP A 31 10.36 6.72 -15.76
N ALA A 32 10.43 5.58 -16.44
CA ALA A 32 9.77 4.33 -16.04
C ALA A 32 10.05 3.87 -14.59
N ASP A 33 10.85 4.57 -13.81
CA ASP A 33 11.21 4.35 -12.42
C ASP A 33 10.54 5.30 -11.41
N GLY A 34 9.87 6.39 -11.84
CA GLY A 34 9.17 7.33 -10.95
C GLY A 34 7.78 6.87 -10.50
N GLU A 35 7.44 5.61 -10.70
CA GLU A 35 6.10 5.11 -10.38
C GLU A 35 5.94 4.90 -8.87
N TYR A 36 4.80 5.30 -8.29
CA TYR A 36 4.52 5.08 -6.88
C TYR A 36 3.05 4.80 -6.56
N ILE A 37 2.84 4.14 -5.43
CA ILE A 37 1.55 3.81 -4.84
C ILE A 37 1.59 4.29 -3.39
N VAL A 38 0.60 5.10 -2.99
CA VAL A 38 0.39 5.52 -1.61
C VAL A 38 -0.75 4.71 -1.03
N LEU A 39 -0.48 4.00 0.05
CA LEU A 39 -1.46 3.36 0.91
C LEU A 39 -1.68 4.26 2.13
N SER A 40 -2.88 4.24 2.69
CA SER A 40 -3.26 5.01 3.88
C SER A 40 -3.91 4.12 4.92
N ASN A 41 -3.69 4.47 6.19
CA ASN A 41 -4.36 3.85 7.33
C ASN A 41 -5.48 4.78 7.82
N PRO A 42 -6.75 4.56 7.43
CA PRO A 42 -7.87 5.38 7.88
C PRO A 42 -8.28 5.07 9.34
N SER A 43 -7.76 3.99 9.93
CA SER A 43 -8.18 3.57 11.27
C SER A 43 -7.58 4.44 12.37
N SER A 44 -8.19 4.40 13.56
CA SER A 44 -7.72 5.13 14.74
C SER A 44 -6.53 4.48 15.44
N SER A 45 -6.04 3.35 14.94
CA SER A 45 -4.91 2.60 15.50
C SER A 45 -3.82 2.43 14.45
N ALA A 46 -2.56 2.38 14.86
CA ALA A 46 -1.47 2.11 13.92
C ALA A 46 -1.58 0.66 13.40
N ILE A 47 -1.30 0.46 12.12
CA ILE A 47 -1.23 -0.87 11.50
C ILE A 47 0.24 -1.28 11.44
N THR A 48 0.54 -2.47 11.96
CA THR A 48 1.88 -3.07 11.82
C THR A 48 1.88 -4.02 10.62
N LEU A 49 2.76 -3.77 9.67
CA LEU A 49 2.99 -4.59 8.49
C LEU A 49 4.12 -5.56 8.83
N ASN A 50 3.79 -6.81 9.19
CA ASN A 50 4.79 -7.83 9.51
C ASN A 50 4.99 -8.84 8.37
N GLY A 51 4.73 -8.42 7.14
CA GLY A 51 4.72 -9.27 5.96
C GLY A 51 3.41 -10.02 5.69
N ASP A 52 2.39 -9.77 6.51
CA ASP A 52 1.04 -10.30 6.30
C ASP A 52 0.32 -9.62 5.13
N TYR A 53 0.77 -8.42 4.75
CA TYR A 53 0.22 -7.67 3.62
C TYR A 53 1.08 -7.80 2.37
N GLN A 54 0.44 -7.95 1.21
CA GLN A 54 1.11 -7.96 -0.09
C GLN A 54 0.45 -7.02 -1.07
N LEU A 55 1.27 -6.21 -1.75
CA LEU A 55 0.86 -5.39 -2.86
C LEU A 55 1.20 -6.10 -4.16
N CYS A 56 0.18 -6.51 -4.89
CA CYS A 56 0.31 -7.32 -6.09
C CYS A 56 -0.22 -6.59 -7.33
N ARG A 57 0.45 -6.83 -8.46
CA ARG A 57 -0.06 -6.53 -9.79
C ARG A 57 -0.51 -7.84 -10.44
N GLU A 58 -1.78 -7.91 -10.82
CA GLU A 58 -2.39 -9.10 -11.43
C GLU A 58 -1.60 -9.53 -12.69
N ARG A 59 -1.28 -8.55 -13.55
CA ARG A 59 -0.52 -8.81 -14.77
C ARG A 59 0.93 -9.17 -14.46
N GLY A 60 1.28 -10.42 -14.76
CA GLY A 60 2.61 -10.96 -14.52
C GLY A 60 2.82 -11.48 -13.10
N ASN A 61 1.77 -11.46 -12.27
CA ASN A 61 1.73 -12.01 -10.91
C ASN A 61 2.95 -11.60 -10.06
N ARG A 62 3.18 -10.28 -10.00
CA ARG A 62 4.30 -9.70 -9.24
C ARG A 62 3.76 -9.10 -7.96
N CYS A 63 4.37 -9.49 -6.84
CA CYS A 63 3.97 -9.03 -5.52
C CYS A 63 5.18 -8.50 -4.75
N THR A 64 4.90 -7.53 -3.89
CA THR A 64 5.83 -6.98 -2.92
C THR A 64 5.23 -7.13 -1.53
N THR A 65 5.91 -7.87 -0.66
CA THR A 65 5.54 -8.01 0.75
C THR A 65 5.79 -6.71 1.49
N LEU A 66 4.78 -6.22 2.22
CA LEU A 66 4.88 -4.95 2.93
C LEU A 66 5.39 -5.17 4.36
N THR A 67 6.34 -4.34 4.78
CA THR A 67 6.91 -4.37 6.13
C THR A 67 7.03 -2.96 6.69
N GLY A 68 6.79 -2.78 7.99
CA GLY A 68 6.88 -1.48 8.66
C GLY A 68 5.66 -1.16 9.53
N THR A 69 5.43 0.12 9.80
CA THR A 69 4.29 0.58 10.59
C THR A 69 3.64 1.77 9.93
N VAL A 70 2.33 1.72 9.74
CA VAL A 70 1.55 2.84 9.21
C VAL A 70 0.80 3.50 10.34
N ALA A 71 1.15 4.75 10.62
CA ALA A 71 0.55 5.52 11.70
C ALA A 71 -0.98 5.60 11.58
N ALA A 72 -1.67 5.70 12.70
CA ALA A 72 -3.11 5.90 12.76
C ALA A 72 -3.54 7.23 12.09
N ASN A 73 -4.85 7.38 11.90
CA ASN A 73 -5.50 8.64 11.52
C ASN A 73 -4.98 9.25 10.21
N GLY A 74 -4.83 8.40 9.19
CA GLY A 74 -4.41 8.82 7.84
C GLY A 74 -2.91 8.76 7.60
N GLY A 75 -2.14 8.05 8.43
CA GLY A 75 -0.74 7.77 8.13
C GLY A 75 -0.59 7.06 6.79
N THR A 76 0.51 7.36 6.08
CA THR A 76 0.76 6.85 4.73
C THR A 76 1.89 5.83 4.70
N PHE A 77 1.83 4.95 3.71
CA PHE A 77 2.91 4.04 3.34
C PHE A 77 3.11 4.13 1.83
N VAL A 78 4.33 4.43 1.39
CA VAL A 78 4.66 4.74 0.00
C VAL A 78 5.51 3.63 -0.59
N ALA A 79 4.95 2.96 -1.60
CA ALA A 79 5.63 1.92 -2.36
C ALA A 79 6.06 2.51 -3.72
N CYS A 80 7.36 2.54 -3.99
CA CYS A 80 7.93 3.17 -5.18
C CYS A 80 8.60 2.13 -6.06
N ARG A 81 8.64 2.33 -7.39
CA ARG A 81 9.40 1.43 -8.25
C ARG A 81 10.91 1.55 -8.07
N ASN A 82 11.39 2.76 -7.79
CA ASN A 82 12.79 3.03 -7.52
C ASN A 82 12.94 4.13 -6.47
N SER A 83 13.30 3.75 -5.24
CA SER A 83 13.50 4.64 -4.11
C SER A 83 14.61 5.67 -4.33
N ASN A 84 15.55 5.41 -5.25
CA ASN A 84 16.56 6.40 -5.62
C ASN A 84 15.96 7.59 -6.38
N PHE A 85 14.80 7.42 -7.02
CA PHE A 85 14.09 8.49 -7.71
C PHE A 85 13.42 9.44 -6.70
N TYR A 86 12.93 8.91 -5.58
CA TYR A 86 12.26 9.65 -4.51
C TYR A 86 13.03 9.56 -3.19
N THR A 87 14.16 10.24 -3.12
CA THR A 87 15.01 10.24 -1.92
C THR A 87 14.20 10.60 -0.67
N ASN A 88 14.09 9.67 0.27
CA ASN A 88 13.42 9.77 1.58
C ASN A 88 11.88 9.86 1.56
N VAL A 89 11.22 9.44 0.48
CA VAL A 89 9.74 9.37 0.45
C VAL A 89 9.23 7.94 0.43
N CYS A 90 10.03 6.99 -0.09
CA CYS A 90 9.63 5.60 -0.23
C CYS A 90 9.87 4.80 1.04
N ASP A 91 8.85 4.05 1.47
CA ASP A 91 8.97 3.05 2.52
C ASP A 91 9.47 1.69 1.97
N ILE A 92 9.18 1.39 0.70
CA ILE A 92 9.62 0.15 0.04
C ILE A 92 9.76 0.30 -1.48
N ASP A 93 10.66 -0.51 -2.06
CA ASP A 93 10.78 -0.70 -3.51
C ASP A 93 9.85 -1.82 -4.02
N ILE A 94 9.04 -1.53 -5.04
CA ILE A 94 8.25 -2.52 -5.79
C ILE A 94 9.04 -3.01 -7.00
N ASN A 95 8.93 -4.32 -7.27
CA ASN A 95 9.66 -4.97 -8.36
C ASN A 95 8.86 -5.02 -9.69
N PHE A 96 7.84 -4.18 -9.83
CA PHE A 96 6.98 -4.15 -11.00
C PHE A 96 6.67 -2.72 -11.41
N GLY A 97 6.47 -2.54 -12.71
CA GLY A 97 5.99 -1.30 -13.28
C GLY A 97 4.48 -1.19 -13.34
N MET A 98 3.97 0.04 -13.43
CA MET A 98 2.56 0.33 -13.70
C MET A 98 2.41 1.05 -15.04
N SER A 99 1.58 0.53 -15.94
CA SER A 99 1.39 1.12 -17.26
C SER A 99 0.10 1.94 -17.33
N ASN A 100 0.16 3.08 -18.02
CA ASN A 100 -1.04 3.81 -18.49
C ASN A 100 -1.56 3.30 -19.85
N ALA A 101 -0.79 2.48 -20.57
CA ALA A 101 -1.14 1.99 -21.90
C ALA A 101 -2.07 0.78 -21.88
N GLN A 102 -2.09 0.03 -20.78
CA GLN A 102 -3.01 -1.08 -20.55
C GLN A 102 -3.43 -1.06 -19.09
N PRO A 103 -4.71 -1.31 -18.76
CA PRO A 103 -5.17 -1.31 -17.38
C PRO A 103 -4.44 -2.41 -16.61
N ASP A 104 -3.85 -2.02 -15.48
CA ASP A 104 -3.28 -2.93 -14.49
C ASP A 104 -4.19 -2.96 -13.27
N THR A 105 -4.57 -4.16 -12.83
CA THR A 105 -5.25 -4.35 -11.54
C THR A 105 -4.20 -4.43 -10.44
N LEU A 106 -4.37 -3.61 -9.41
CA LEU A 106 -3.61 -3.69 -8.17
C LEU A 106 -4.47 -4.30 -7.08
N GLU A 107 -3.88 -5.20 -6.33
CA GLU A 107 -4.55 -5.92 -5.25
C GLU A 107 -3.71 -5.81 -3.99
N LEU A 108 -4.39 -5.57 -2.88
CA LEU A 108 -3.82 -5.60 -1.55
C LEU A 108 -4.39 -6.81 -0.83
N TYR A 109 -3.53 -7.75 -0.49
CA TYR A 109 -3.83 -8.95 0.28
C TYR A 109 -3.40 -8.77 1.72
#